data_AF-A0A7V9IIJ1-F1
#
_entry.id   AF-A0A7V9IIJ1-F1
#
_cell.length_a   1.000
_cell.length_b   1.000
_cell.length_c   1.000
_cell.angle_alpha   90.00
_cell.angle_beta   90.00
_cell.angle_gamma   90.00
#
_symmetry.space_group_name_H-M   'P 1'
#
loop_
_entity.id
_entity.type
_entity.pdbx_description
1 polymer ?
#
loop_
_entity_poly.entity_id
_entity_poly.type
_entity_poly.pdbx_seq_one_letter_code
_entity_poly.pdbx_strand_id
1 'polypeptide(L)'
;AVDNRGRLMLAVAVGINGDPATKAKALAAMDVDVLVLDTAHGHQQRMLDAVAAVRSAVPDVPLVAGNVVTSAGTRQLIEAGADVVKVGVGPGAMCTTRMMTGVGRPQFSAIVECADEAARLEKHVWADGGVRFPRDVALALAGGAANVMFGSWLAGTYESAADTLRDLDGRLYKEGFGMASNRAVKNRTRAEADVVRAKKELFEEGISASRMYLDPERPGVEDIIDQIVAGLRSSCTYAGASTIAELHERAVVGVQSHAGYDEGRPLGTSW
;
A
#
# COMPACT_ATOMS: atom_id res chain seq x y z
N ALA A 1 14.49 10.54 -3.96
CA ALA A 1 14.85 9.11 -4.03
C ALA A 1 16.15 8.80 -3.30
N VAL A 2 16.98 9.80 -2.98
CA VAL A 2 18.23 9.61 -2.23
C VAL A 2 18.13 10.15 -0.81
N ASP A 3 18.90 9.58 0.10
CA ASP A 3 19.08 10.04 1.48
C ASP A 3 19.96 11.31 1.52
N ASN A 4 20.18 11.84 2.73
CA ASN A 4 21.03 13.02 2.94
C ASN A 4 22.53 12.79 2.63
N ARG A 5 22.93 11.56 2.32
CA ARG A 5 24.29 11.17 1.89
C ARG A 5 24.35 10.87 0.39
N GLY A 6 23.24 11.03 -0.34
CA GLY A 6 23.17 10.77 -1.78
C GLY A 6 23.01 9.29 -2.16
N ARG A 7 22.73 8.40 -1.20
CA ARG A 7 22.47 6.97 -1.46
C ARG A 7 21.00 6.75 -1.77
N LEU A 8 20.67 5.76 -2.58
CA LEU A 8 19.25 5.40 -2.82
C LEU A 8 18.58 4.98 -1.51
N MET A 9 17.40 5.53 -1.25
CA MET A 9 16.64 5.20 -0.05
C MET A 9 16.03 3.81 -0.14
N LEU A 10 16.07 3.07 0.96
CA LEU A 10 15.51 1.73 1.08
C LEU A 10 14.51 1.65 2.24
N ALA A 11 13.33 1.10 1.95
CA ALA A 11 12.33 0.75 2.96
C ALA A 11 12.18 -0.78 3.02
N VAL A 12 12.12 -1.34 4.23
CA VAL A 12 12.01 -2.80 4.42
C VAL A 12 10.83 -3.16 5.32
N ALA A 13 10.01 -4.10 4.86
CA ALA A 13 8.88 -4.62 5.62
C ALA A 13 9.34 -5.68 6.65
N VAL A 14 8.83 -5.58 7.88
CA VAL A 14 9.07 -6.54 8.97
C VAL A 14 7.73 -7.04 9.49
N GLY A 15 7.52 -8.34 9.43
CA GLY A 15 6.33 -8.96 10.00
C GLY A 15 6.39 -9.00 11.53
N ILE A 16 5.23 -8.91 12.18
CA ILE A 16 5.08 -8.87 13.65
C ILE A 16 5.18 -10.23 14.37
N ASN A 17 5.52 -11.28 13.63
CA ASN A 17 5.65 -12.64 14.18
C ASN A 17 7.09 -12.92 14.65
N GLY A 18 7.22 -13.55 15.82
CA GLY A 18 8.50 -13.82 16.46
C GLY A 18 9.02 -12.58 17.20
N ASP A 19 10.30 -12.26 17.01
CA ASP A 19 10.97 -11.09 17.59
C ASP A 19 11.21 -10.01 16.52
N PRO A 20 10.28 -9.05 16.33
CA PRO A 20 10.44 -7.97 15.37
C PRO A 20 11.53 -6.96 15.77
N ALA A 21 11.82 -6.80 17.06
CA ALA A 21 12.81 -5.85 17.55
C ALA A 21 14.24 -6.27 17.17
N THR A 22 14.57 -7.56 17.33
CA THR A 22 15.87 -8.09 16.89
C THR A 22 16.06 -7.97 15.38
N LYS A 23 15.01 -8.26 14.58
CA LYS A 23 15.05 -8.08 13.12
C LYS A 23 15.24 -6.62 12.73
N ALA A 24 14.54 -5.71 13.39
CA ALA A 24 14.66 -4.27 13.17
C ALA A 24 16.07 -3.77 13.46
N LYS A 25 16.72 -4.21 14.56
CA LYS A 25 18.12 -3.87 14.85
C LYS A 25 19.07 -4.35 13.77
N ALA A 26 18.89 -5.58 13.30
CA ALA A 26 19.73 -6.14 12.23
C ALA A 26 19.59 -5.35 10.92
N LEU A 27 18.37 -4.94 10.57
CA LEU A 27 18.10 -4.12 9.38
C LEU A 27 18.60 -2.68 9.53
N ALA A 28 18.46 -2.07 10.71
CA ALA A 28 19.01 -0.75 10.99
C ALA A 28 20.55 -0.74 10.89
N ALA A 29 21.22 -1.83 11.30
CA ALA A 29 22.66 -1.99 11.12
C ALA A 29 23.08 -2.13 9.64
N MET A 30 22.13 -2.33 8.72
CA MET A 30 22.33 -2.32 7.27
C MET A 30 21.99 -0.96 6.64
N ASP A 31 21.83 0.09 7.43
CA ASP A 31 21.47 1.45 6.99
C ASP A 31 20.13 1.53 6.23
N VAL A 32 19.12 0.74 6.62
CA VAL A 32 17.75 0.89 6.10
C VAL A 32 17.17 2.24 6.54
N ASP A 33 16.63 3.01 5.60
CA ASP A 33 16.08 4.35 5.86
C ASP A 33 14.70 4.31 6.53
N VAL A 34 13.89 3.29 6.24
CA VAL A 34 12.52 3.18 6.76
C VAL A 34 12.17 1.73 7.08
N LEU A 35 11.61 1.49 8.26
CA LEU A 35 11.05 0.18 8.63
C LEU A 35 9.53 0.21 8.54
N VAL A 36 8.95 -0.83 7.92
CA VAL A 36 7.50 -0.95 7.74
C VAL A 36 7.00 -2.18 8.50
N LEU A 37 6.35 -1.98 9.64
CA LEU A 37 5.61 -3.04 10.32
C LEU A 37 4.28 -3.26 9.61
N ASP A 38 4.17 -4.40 8.95
CA ASP A 38 3.06 -4.72 8.06
C ASP A 38 2.30 -5.96 8.51
N THR A 39 0.99 -5.79 8.69
CA THR A 39 0.04 -6.85 8.98
C THR A 39 -1.32 -6.49 8.38
N ALA A 40 -2.15 -7.50 8.08
CA ALA A 40 -3.48 -7.27 7.51
C ALA A 40 -4.38 -6.46 8.46
N HIS A 41 -4.21 -6.60 9.77
CA HIS A 41 -4.93 -5.86 10.79
C HIS A 41 -3.98 -5.28 11.83
N GLY A 42 -3.70 -3.97 11.74
CA GLY A 42 -2.77 -3.27 12.62
C GLY A 42 -3.37 -2.82 13.95
N HIS A 43 -4.69 -2.72 14.07
CA HIS A 43 -5.35 -2.28 15.31
C HIS A 43 -5.60 -3.46 16.27
N GLN A 44 -4.51 -4.13 16.66
CA GLN A 44 -4.51 -5.27 17.58
C GLN A 44 -3.34 -5.17 18.56
N GLN A 45 -3.50 -5.71 19.77
CA GLN A 45 -2.50 -5.59 20.84
C GLN A 45 -1.10 -6.02 20.40
N ARG A 46 -1.00 -7.16 19.70
CA ARG A 46 0.28 -7.67 19.21
C ARG A 46 1.03 -6.71 18.28
N MET A 47 0.29 -5.95 17.47
CA MET A 47 0.89 -4.93 16.61
C MET A 47 1.39 -3.76 17.45
N LEU A 48 0.60 -3.28 18.41
CA LEU A 48 0.99 -2.20 19.32
C LEU A 48 2.26 -2.57 20.09
N ASP A 49 2.31 -3.78 20.64
CA ASP A 49 3.49 -4.31 21.34
C ASP A 49 4.72 -4.38 20.41
N ALA A 50 4.52 -4.80 19.16
CA ALA A 50 5.61 -4.87 18.16
C ALA A 50 6.13 -3.48 17.78
N VAL A 51 5.25 -2.49 17.58
CA VAL A 51 5.62 -1.10 17.30
C VAL A 51 6.43 -0.54 18.46
N ALA A 52 5.94 -0.68 19.70
CA ALA A 52 6.63 -0.20 20.89
C ALA A 52 8.02 -0.85 21.05
N ALA A 53 8.11 -2.18 20.90
CA ALA A 53 9.37 -2.90 21.00
C ALA A 53 10.38 -2.49 19.92
N VAL A 54 9.93 -2.32 18.68
CA VAL A 54 10.78 -1.85 17.58
C VAL A 54 11.21 -0.41 17.80
N ARG A 55 10.31 0.47 18.25
CA ARG A 55 10.66 1.86 18.56
C ARG A 55 11.71 1.98 19.67
N SER A 56 11.59 1.19 20.73
CA SER A 56 12.62 1.13 21.78
C SER A 56 13.95 0.58 21.26
N ALA A 57 13.92 -0.32 20.27
CA ALA A 57 15.10 -0.97 19.74
C ALA A 57 15.88 -0.11 18.73
N VAL A 58 15.19 0.70 17.93
CA VAL A 58 15.76 1.53 16.85
C VAL A 58 15.11 2.93 16.84
N PRO A 59 15.40 3.78 17.84
CA PRO A 59 14.67 5.03 18.09
C PRO A 59 14.82 6.11 17.01
N ASP A 60 15.83 6.00 16.15
CA ASP A 60 16.15 7.02 15.14
C ASP A 60 15.68 6.67 13.73
N VAL A 61 15.27 5.42 13.49
CA VAL A 61 14.80 4.97 12.17
C VAL A 61 13.31 5.26 12.04
N PRO A 62 12.84 6.01 11.02
CA PRO A 62 11.41 6.21 10.76
C PRO A 62 10.62 4.89 10.73
N LEU A 63 9.51 4.86 11.46
CA LEU A 63 8.67 3.67 11.59
C LEU A 63 7.30 3.87 10.96
N VAL A 64 7.00 3.03 9.96
CA VAL A 64 5.67 2.93 9.36
C VAL A 64 4.96 1.72 9.97
N ALA A 65 3.68 1.88 10.31
CA ALA A 65 2.90 0.82 10.92
C ALA A 65 1.51 0.72 10.29
N GLY A 66 1.05 -0.50 9.99
CA GLY A 66 -0.31 -0.71 9.51
C GLY A 66 -0.67 -2.18 9.30
N ASN A 67 -1.84 -2.49 8.74
CA ASN A 67 -2.81 -1.55 8.19
C ASN A 67 -3.99 -1.25 9.13
N VAL A 68 -4.47 0.00 9.09
CA VAL A 68 -5.70 0.41 9.77
C VAL A 68 -6.63 1.14 8.80
N VAL A 69 -7.89 1.34 9.22
CA VAL A 69 -8.92 2.06 8.43
C VAL A 69 -9.79 2.96 9.32
N THR A 70 -9.35 3.24 10.55
CA THR A 70 -10.09 4.05 11.54
C THR A 70 -9.17 5.02 12.25
N SER A 71 -9.73 6.16 12.70
CA SER A 71 -9.01 7.14 13.51
C SER A 71 -8.47 6.52 14.81
N ALA A 72 -9.25 5.69 15.50
CA ALA A 72 -8.79 5.02 16.73
C ALA A 72 -7.54 4.15 16.51
N GLY A 73 -7.52 3.34 15.44
CA GLY A 73 -6.35 2.53 15.11
C GLY A 73 -5.14 3.37 14.70
N THR A 74 -5.39 4.51 14.06
CA THR A 74 -4.35 5.48 13.68
C THR A 74 -3.69 6.08 14.92
N ARG A 75 -4.51 6.61 15.85
CA ARG A 75 -4.06 7.14 17.13
C ARG A 75 -3.23 6.14 17.91
N GLN A 76 -3.74 4.92 18.09
CA GLN A 76 -3.03 3.92 18.91
C GLN A 76 -1.71 3.47 18.30
N LEU A 77 -1.60 3.38 16.97
CA LEU A 77 -0.32 3.09 16.31
C LEU A 77 0.69 4.23 16.49
N ILE A 78 0.24 5.49 16.40
CA ILE A 78 1.08 6.67 16.65
C ILE A 78 1.54 6.69 18.12
N GLU A 79 0.63 6.51 19.06
CA GLU A 79 0.91 6.45 20.50
C GLU A 79 1.88 5.31 20.85
N ALA A 80 1.82 4.18 20.13
CA ALA A 80 2.77 3.09 20.29
C ALA A 80 4.18 3.41 19.72
N GLY A 81 4.31 4.44 18.88
CA GLY A 81 5.60 4.92 18.36
C GLY A 81 5.76 4.86 16.84
N ALA A 82 4.68 4.77 16.07
CA ALA A 82 4.73 4.92 14.61
C ALA A 82 4.85 6.40 14.20
N ASP A 83 5.68 6.67 13.20
CA ASP A 83 5.81 7.99 12.56
C ASP A 83 4.83 8.18 11.41
N VAL A 84 4.49 7.07 10.76
CA VAL A 84 3.54 7.03 9.65
C VAL A 84 2.61 5.84 9.82
N VAL A 85 1.32 6.07 9.58
CA VAL A 85 0.32 5.01 9.59
C VAL A 85 -0.04 4.58 8.16
N LYS A 86 0.06 3.29 7.85
CA LYS A 86 -0.37 2.73 6.57
C LYS A 86 -1.87 2.41 6.62
N VAL A 87 -2.63 3.01 5.70
CA VAL A 87 -4.10 3.01 5.69
C VAL A 87 -4.63 2.20 4.52
N GLY A 88 -5.41 1.16 4.83
CA GLY A 88 -6.13 0.38 3.83
C GLY A 88 -6.32 -1.08 4.21
N VAL A 89 -7.58 -1.52 4.31
CA VAL A 89 -7.93 -2.93 4.56
C VAL A 89 -8.98 -3.35 3.54
N GLY A 90 -8.60 -4.27 2.66
CA GLY A 90 -9.44 -4.73 1.55
C GLY A 90 -9.44 -3.96 0.21
N PRO A 91 -8.70 -2.86 -0.03
CA PRO A 91 -8.78 -2.15 -1.31
C PRO A 91 -7.85 -2.72 -2.41
N GLY A 92 -6.90 -3.59 -2.05
CA GLY A 92 -5.89 -4.11 -2.97
C GLY A 92 -6.49 -4.97 -4.09
N ALA A 93 -5.94 -4.87 -5.30
CA ALA A 93 -6.46 -5.58 -6.48
C ALA A 93 -6.51 -7.11 -6.34
N MET A 94 -5.62 -7.69 -5.55
CA MET A 94 -5.56 -9.13 -5.28
C MET A 94 -6.16 -9.52 -3.92
N CYS A 95 -6.73 -8.57 -3.18
CA CYS A 95 -7.25 -8.77 -1.83
C CYS A 95 -8.72 -9.20 -1.87
N THR A 96 -9.07 -10.21 -1.09
CA THR A 96 -10.46 -10.69 -0.94
C THR A 96 -10.99 -10.52 0.49
N THR A 97 -10.22 -9.92 1.40
CA THR A 97 -10.60 -9.68 2.81
C THR A 97 -12.03 -9.21 2.98
N ARG A 98 -12.46 -8.15 2.28
CA ARG A 98 -13.84 -7.64 2.38
C ARG A 98 -14.91 -8.66 2.01
N MET A 99 -14.67 -9.44 0.96
CA MET A 99 -15.61 -10.43 0.47
C MET A 99 -15.65 -11.67 1.37
N MET A 100 -14.50 -12.06 1.92
CA MET A 100 -14.38 -13.28 2.72
C MET A 100 -14.74 -13.07 4.19
N THR A 101 -14.54 -11.87 4.74
CA THR A 101 -14.72 -11.59 6.18
C THR A 101 -15.74 -10.49 6.49
N GLY A 102 -16.15 -9.70 5.48
CA GLY A 102 -16.95 -8.49 5.69
C GLY A 102 -16.15 -7.31 6.29
N VAL A 103 -14.88 -7.51 6.65
CA VAL A 103 -14.03 -6.48 7.26
C VAL A 103 -13.32 -5.65 6.20
N GLY A 104 -13.30 -4.34 6.41
CA GLY A 104 -12.60 -3.38 5.54
C GLY A 104 -13.41 -2.10 5.39
N ARG A 105 -12.87 -1.14 4.65
CA ARG A 105 -13.50 0.18 4.49
C ARG A 105 -13.28 0.74 3.08
N PRO A 106 -14.22 1.51 2.51
CA PRO A 106 -13.94 2.30 1.31
C PRO A 106 -12.70 3.17 1.51
N GLN A 107 -11.73 3.03 0.58
CA GLN A 107 -10.37 3.50 0.78
C GLN A 107 -10.27 5.01 0.98
N PHE A 108 -10.96 5.81 0.16
CA PHE A 108 -10.93 7.26 0.27
C PHE A 108 -11.45 7.75 1.63
N SER A 109 -12.59 7.22 2.09
CA SER A 109 -13.13 7.55 3.42
C SER A 109 -12.16 7.18 4.55
N ALA A 110 -11.51 6.01 4.44
CA ALA A 110 -10.50 5.59 5.41
C ALA A 110 -9.29 6.55 5.43
N ILE A 111 -8.82 6.98 4.26
CA ILE A 111 -7.72 7.94 4.14
C ILE A 111 -8.08 9.25 4.83
N VAL A 112 -9.24 9.85 4.52
CA VAL A 112 -9.68 11.13 5.10
C VAL A 112 -9.68 11.06 6.63
N GLU A 113 -10.37 10.08 7.21
CA GLU A 113 -10.51 9.98 8.67
C GLU A 113 -9.20 9.64 9.40
N CYS A 114 -8.33 8.85 8.77
CA CYS A 114 -7.02 8.52 9.32
C CYS A 114 -6.04 9.69 9.17
N ALA A 115 -6.08 10.42 8.04
CA ALA A 115 -5.24 11.59 7.81
C ALA A 115 -5.55 12.71 8.79
N ASP A 116 -6.83 13.00 9.01
CA ASP A 116 -7.28 14.00 10.00
C ASP A 116 -6.73 13.69 11.40
N GLU A 117 -6.84 12.42 11.82
CA GLU A 117 -6.35 12.01 13.14
C GLU A 117 -4.82 12.03 13.25
N ALA A 118 -4.11 11.58 12.20
CA ALA A 118 -2.66 11.63 12.18
C ALA A 118 -2.16 13.09 12.22
N ALA A 119 -2.80 13.99 11.49
CA ALA A 119 -2.47 15.42 11.48
C ALA A 119 -2.64 16.07 12.87
N ARG A 120 -3.70 15.70 13.60
CA ARG A 120 -3.90 16.15 15.01
C ARG A 120 -2.79 15.72 15.96
N LEU A 121 -2.04 14.68 15.60
CA LEU A 121 -0.91 14.14 16.36
C LEU A 121 0.44 14.50 15.70
N GLU A 122 0.44 15.42 14.73
CA GLU A 122 1.63 15.86 13.99
C GLU A 122 2.37 14.71 13.27
N LYS A 123 1.61 13.72 12.81
CA LYS A 123 2.09 12.55 12.03
C LYS A 123 1.39 12.47 10.68
N HIS A 124 1.76 11.46 9.89
CA HIS A 124 1.28 11.29 8.52
C HIS A 124 0.64 9.92 8.27
N VAL A 125 -0.14 9.82 7.20
CA VAL A 125 -0.64 8.54 6.68
C VAL A 125 -0.11 8.24 5.29
N TRP A 126 0.08 6.96 4.99
CA TRP A 126 0.28 6.45 3.63
C TRP A 126 -0.97 5.68 3.19
N ALA A 127 -1.52 6.01 2.03
CA ALA A 127 -2.63 5.28 1.44
C ALA A 127 -2.12 4.00 0.77
N ASP A 128 -2.66 2.83 1.13
CA ASP A 128 -2.20 1.54 0.59
C ASP A 128 -3.32 0.76 -0.11
N GLY A 129 -3.16 0.62 -1.43
CA GLY A 129 -4.05 -0.16 -2.29
C GLY A 129 -5.22 0.63 -2.90
N GLY A 130 -5.91 -0.01 -3.86
CA GLY A 130 -7.05 0.57 -4.58
C GLY A 130 -6.71 1.44 -5.79
N VAL A 131 -5.42 1.67 -6.07
CA VAL A 131 -4.97 2.47 -7.21
C VAL A 131 -5.12 1.68 -8.51
N ARG A 132 -5.90 2.24 -9.44
CA ARG A 132 -6.11 1.70 -10.80
C ARG A 132 -5.83 2.71 -11.89
N PHE A 133 -5.78 4.00 -11.56
CA PHE A 133 -5.52 5.10 -12.47
C PHE A 133 -4.72 6.20 -11.76
N PRO A 134 -4.01 7.10 -12.48
CA PRO A 134 -3.32 8.23 -11.87
C PRO A 134 -4.23 9.11 -11.00
N ARG A 135 -5.51 9.25 -11.37
CA ARG A 135 -6.50 10.00 -10.57
C ARG A 135 -6.69 9.42 -9.16
N ASP A 136 -6.49 8.11 -8.96
CA ASP A 136 -6.68 7.48 -7.66
C ASP A 136 -5.56 7.89 -6.69
N VAL A 137 -4.34 8.13 -7.22
CA VAL A 137 -3.23 8.73 -6.47
C VAL A 137 -3.57 10.18 -6.10
N ALA A 138 -4.08 10.96 -7.06
CA ALA A 138 -4.50 12.34 -6.80
C ALA A 138 -5.61 12.42 -5.74
N LEU A 139 -6.61 11.54 -5.80
CA LEU A 139 -7.66 11.45 -4.78
C LEU A 139 -7.11 11.06 -3.42
N ALA A 140 -6.24 10.05 -3.34
CA ALA A 140 -5.63 9.66 -2.07
C ALA A 140 -4.83 10.81 -1.43
N LEU A 141 -4.06 11.54 -2.24
CA LEU A 141 -3.34 12.72 -1.77
C LEU A 141 -4.32 13.83 -1.36
N ALA A 142 -5.32 14.17 -2.17
CA ALA A 142 -6.36 15.14 -1.81
C ALA A 142 -7.10 14.78 -0.51
N GLY A 143 -7.24 13.49 -0.20
CA GLY A 143 -7.78 13.02 1.08
C GLY A 143 -6.85 13.14 2.29
N GLY A 144 -5.66 13.73 2.14
CA GLY A 144 -4.72 13.98 3.23
C GLY A 144 -3.59 12.95 3.37
N ALA A 145 -3.48 11.98 2.46
CA ALA A 145 -2.32 11.08 2.47
C ALA A 145 -1.03 11.84 2.11
N ALA A 146 0.08 11.48 2.76
CA ALA A 146 1.40 11.99 2.44
C ALA A 146 2.05 11.25 1.27
N ASN A 147 1.80 9.94 1.16
CA ASN A 147 2.25 9.09 0.07
C ASN A 147 1.21 8.01 -0.27
N VAL A 148 1.33 7.41 -1.45
CA VAL A 148 0.43 6.37 -1.94
C VAL A 148 1.24 5.14 -2.34
N MET A 149 0.92 3.99 -1.76
CA MET A 149 1.46 2.68 -2.07
C MET A 149 0.53 1.93 -3.03
N PHE A 150 1.11 1.42 -4.12
CA PHE A 150 0.40 0.65 -5.13
C PHE A 150 1.30 -0.47 -5.68
N GLY A 151 0.73 -1.67 -5.83
CA GLY A 151 1.48 -2.85 -6.28
C GLY A 151 1.11 -3.34 -7.68
N SER A 152 -0.18 -3.38 -8.01
CA SER A 152 -0.67 -4.00 -9.27
C SER A 152 -0.09 -3.33 -10.52
N TRP A 153 0.04 -2.00 -10.52
CA TRP A 153 0.64 -1.25 -11.62
C TRP A 153 2.12 -1.55 -11.82
N LEU A 154 2.85 -1.87 -10.74
CA LEU A 154 4.28 -2.20 -10.80
C LEU A 154 4.52 -3.69 -11.06
N ALA A 155 3.53 -4.55 -10.85
CA ALA A 155 3.70 -6.00 -10.95
C ALA A 155 3.97 -6.48 -12.39
N GLY A 156 3.41 -5.78 -13.38
CA GLY A 156 3.59 -6.04 -14.81
C GLY A 156 4.72 -5.21 -15.42
N THR A 157 5.85 -5.04 -14.73
CA THR A 157 7.03 -4.32 -15.23
C THR A 157 8.25 -5.23 -15.32
N TYR A 158 9.29 -4.84 -16.04
CA TYR A 158 10.54 -5.61 -16.09
C TYR A 158 11.20 -5.77 -14.73
N GLU A 159 11.15 -4.74 -13.89
CA GLU A 159 11.83 -4.65 -12.59
C GLU A 159 11.12 -5.44 -11.48
N SER A 160 9.88 -5.85 -11.69
CA SER A 160 9.17 -6.67 -10.69
C SER A 160 9.83 -8.05 -10.52
N ALA A 161 9.78 -8.60 -9.31
CA ALA A 161 10.59 -9.78 -8.94
C ALA A 161 10.19 -11.09 -9.64
N ALA A 162 9.00 -11.18 -10.21
CA ALA A 162 8.52 -12.41 -10.86
C ALA A 162 9.15 -12.59 -12.25
N ASP A 163 9.39 -13.85 -12.64
CA ASP A 163 9.90 -14.18 -13.97
C ASP A 163 8.91 -13.77 -15.07
N THR A 164 9.46 -13.28 -16.18
CA THR A 164 8.67 -12.92 -17.35
C THR A 164 8.31 -14.17 -18.14
N LEU A 165 7.02 -14.39 -18.34
CA LEU A 165 6.44 -15.49 -19.10
C LEU A 165 5.79 -14.98 -20.38
N ARG A 166 5.43 -15.91 -21.26
CA ARG A 166 4.82 -15.61 -22.56
C ARG A 166 3.58 -16.47 -22.76
N ASP A 167 2.46 -15.84 -23.13
CA ASP A 167 1.21 -16.57 -23.39
C ASP A 167 1.16 -17.16 -24.81
N LEU A 168 0.03 -17.80 -25.15
CA LEU A 168 -0.17 -18.43 -26.46
C LEU A 168 -0.18 -17.43 -27.62
N ASP A 169 -0.49 -16.16 -27.34
CA ASP A 169 -0.52 -15.06 -28.32
C ASP A 169 0.82 -14.30 -28.37
N GLY A 170 1.83 -14.76 -27.62
CA GLY A 170 3.17 -14.18 -27.59
C GLY A 170 3.33 -12.99 -26.65
N ARG A 171 2.29 -12.62 -25.88
CA ARG A 171 2.30 -11.46 -24.97
C ARG A 171 3.06 -11.77 -23.70
N LEU A 172 3.84 -10.80 -23.24
CA LEU A 172 4.61 -10.91 -22.00
C LEU A 172 3.71 -10.69 -20.79
N TYR A 173 3.84 -11.56 -19.79
CA TYR A 173 3.16 -11.41 -18.51
C TYR A 173 4.01 -11.94 -17.36
N LYS A 174 3.68 -11.50 -16.15
CA LYS A 174 4.23 -12.01 -14.91
C LYS A 174 3.12 -12.56 -14.02
N GLU A 175 3.44 -13.57 -13.23
CA GLU A 175 2.49 -14.13 -12.26
C GLU A 175 2.61 -13.44 -10.90
N GLY A 176 1.48 -12.96 -10.40
CA GLY A 176 1.35 -12.38 -9.06
C GLY A 176 0.42 -13.19 -8.16
N PHE A 177 0.53 -12.98 -6.86
CA PHE A 177 -0.40 -13.49 -5.85
C PHE A 177 -0.48 -12.52 -4.67
N GLY A 178 -1.62 -12.49 -3.97
CA GLY A 178 -1.76 -11.67 -2.76
C GLY A 178 -0.99 -12.27 -1.58
N MET A 179 -0.41 -11.46 -0.70
CA MET A 179 0.36 -11.95 0.46
C MET A 179 -0.50 -12.67 1.52
N ALA A 180 -1.83 -12.56 1.41
CA ALA A 180 -2.82 -13.30 2.19
C ALA A 180 -3.44 -14.50 1.43
N SER A 181 -2.92 -14.85 0.25
CA SER A 181 -3.35 -16.03 -0.53
C SER A 181 -2.80 -17.34 0.04
N ASN A 182 -3.43 -18.45 -0.30
CA ASN A 182 -2.96 -19.79 0.04
C ASN A 182 -1.52 -20.03 -0.46
N ARG A 183 -1.16 -19.53 -1.66
CA ARG A 183 0.23 -19.58 -2.17
C ARG A 183 1.22 -18.89 -1.23
N ALA A 184 0.88 -17.69 -0.75
CA ALA A 184 1.73 -16.94 0.18
C ALA A 184 1.82 -17.62 1.56
N VAL A 185 0.70 -18.17 2.06
CA VAL A 185 0.66 -18.91 3.32
C VAL A 185 1.56 -20.14 3.24
N LYS A 186 1.39 -20.98 2.21
CA LYS A 186 2.22 -22.16 1.95
C LYS A 186 3.71 -21.87 1.96
N ASN A 187 4.12 -20.81 1.24
CA ASN A 187 5.52 -20.42 1.18
C ASN A 187 6.08 -20.02 2.56
N ARG A 188 5.29 -19.30 3.36
CA ARG A 188 5.68 -18.81 4.69
C ARG A 188 5.70 -19.91 5.75
N THR A 189 4.81 -20.90 5.63
CA THR A 189 4.67 -22.01 6.59
C THR A 189 5.36 -23.28 6.13
N ARG A 190 6.26 -23.21 5.12
CA ARG A 190 6.91 -24.39 4.51
C ARG A 190 7.71 -25.23 5.52
N ALA A 191 8.21 -24.62 6.58
CA ALA A 191 8.99 -25.28 7.64
C ALA A 191 8.13 -25.75 8.83
N GLU A 192 6.81 -25.53 8.82
CA GLU A 192 5.92 -25.92 9.91
C GLU A 192 5.41 -27.37 9.73
N ALA A 193 4.99 -28.00 10.84
CA ALA A 193 4.39 -29.32 10.82
C ALA A 193 3.09 -29.35 9.99
N ASP A 194 2.84 -30.45 9.27
CA ASP A 194 1.77 -30.55 8.27
C ASP A 194 0.37 -30.23 8.82
N VAL A 195 0.06 -30.64 10.05
CA VAL A 195 -1.24 -30.36 10.69
C VAL A 195 -1.41 -28.87 11.01
N VAL A 196 -0.34 -28.19 11.39
CA VAL A 196 -0.35 -26.74 11.66
C VAL A 196 -0.47 -25.97 10.35
N ARG A 197 0.27 -26.40 9.33
CA ARG A 197 0.19 -25.85 7.97
C ARG A 197 -1.23 -25.98 7.40
N ALA A 198 -1.81 -27.18 7.45
CA ALA A 198 -3.15 -27.45 6.93
C ALA A 198 -4.21 -26.54 7.57
N LYS A 199 -4.12 -26.27 8.89
CA LYS A 199 -5.04 -25.36 9.57
C LYS A 199 -4.93 -23.91 9.06
N LYS A 200 -3.72 -23.44 8.76
CA LYS A 200 -3.50 -22.08 8.25
C LYS A 200 -3.90 -21.93 6.78
N GLU A 201 -3.95 -23.02 6.03
CA GLU A 201 -4.36 -23.05 4.62
C GLU A 201 -5.88 -23.06 4.41
N LEU A 202 -6.68 -23.29 5.46
CA LEU A 202 -8.15 -23.42 5.38
C LEU A 202 -8.88 -22.16 4.92
N PHE A 203 -8.27 -20.98 5.08
CA PHE A 203 -8.90 -19.70 4.78
C PHE A 203 -7.89 -18.75 4.15
N GLU A 204 -8.28 -18.07 3.07
CA GLU A 204 -7.43 -17.12 2.36
C GLU A 204 -8.17 -15.80 2.11
N GLU A 205 -7.41 -14.71 2.13
CA GLU A 205 -7.90 -13.35 1.92
C GLU A 205 -7.20 -12.66 0.75
N GLY A 206 -6.69 -13.46 -0.19
CA GLY A 206 -6.19 -12.99 -1.47
C GLY A 206 -6.16 -14.07 -2.53
N ILE A 207 -6.12 -13.66 -3.80
CA ILE A 207 -6.05 -14.61 -4.92
C ILE A 207 -4.66 -15.23 -5.05
N SER A 208 -4.63 -16.54 -5.32
CA SER A 208 -3.40 -17.33 -5.42
C SER A 208 -2.70 -17.26 -6.79
N ALA A 209 -3.37 -16.71 -7.81
CA ALA A 209 -2.79 -16.47 -9.13
C ALA A 209 -3.46 -15.30 -9.84
N SER A 210 -2.64 -14.45 -10.46
CA SER A 210 -3.08 -13.41 -11.38
C SER A 210 -2.01 -13.18 -12.45
N ARG A 211 -2.43 -12.92 -13.68
CA ARG A 211 -1.53 -12.58 -14.79
C ARG A 211 -1.47 -11.07 -14.94
N MET A 212 -0.29 -10.51 -14.72
CA MET A 212 0.00 -9.08 -14.91
C MET A 212 0.74 -8.95 -16.23
N TYR A 213 0.04 -8.52 -17.27
CA TYR A 213 0.65 -8.29 -18.58
C TYR A 213 1.58 -7.08 -18.51
N LEU A 214 2.72 -7.18 -19.20
CA LEU A 214 3.58 -6.04 -19.44
C LEU A 214 2.95 -5.20 -20.56
N ASP A 215 2.90 -3.89 -20.38
CA ASP A 215 2.54 -2.98 -21.45
C ASP A 215 3.64 -3.04 -22.53
N PRO A 216 3.31 -3.36 -23.80
CA PRO A 216 4.31 -3.48 -24.85
C PRO A 216 5.00 -2.15 -25.19
N GLU A 217 4.35 -1.02 -24.92
CA GLU A 217 4.90 0.31 -25.19
C GLU A 217 5.59 0.90 -23.96
N ARG A 218 5.19 0.48 -22.75
CA ARG A 218 5.62 1.05 -21.46
C ARG A 218 5.92 -0.02 -20.39
N PRO A 219 6.89 -0.91 -20.64
CA PRO A 219 7.12 -2.08 -19.78
C PRO A 219 7.94 -1.78 -18.52
N GLY A 220 8.48 -0.57 -18.36
CA GLY A 220 9.35 -0.20 -17.24
C GLY A 220 8.60 0.45 -16.07
N VAL A 221 9.21 0.38 -14.88
CA VAL A 221 8.72 1.14 -13.71
C VAL A 221 8.77 2.65 -13.95
N GLU A 222 9.78 3.14 -14.69
CA GLU A 222 9.92 4.56 -15.03
C GLU A 222 8.68 5.08 -15.79
N ASP A 223 8.21 4.34 -16.80
CA ASP A 223 7.04 4.71 -17.59
C ASP A 223 5.78 4.89 -16.72
N ILE A 224 5.63 3.99 -15.75
CA ILE A 224 4.52 4.00 -14.79
C ILE A 224 4.62 5.21 -13.86
N ILE A 225 5.81 5.49 -13.33
CA ILE A 225 6.04 6.65 -12.46
C ILE A 225 5.75 7.94 -13.23
N ASP A 226 6.26 8.09 -14.45
CA ASP A 226 6.03 9.27 -15.28
C ASP A 226 4.55 9.49 -15.59
N GLN A 227 3.82 8.42 -15.91
CA GLN A 227 2.37 8.49 -16.14
C GLN A 227 1.62 8.95 -14.89
N ILE A 228 1.96 8.42 -13.72
CA ILE A 228 1.33 8.80 -12.45
C ILE A 228 1.65 10.25 -12.09
N VAL A 229 2.92 10.65 -12.20
CA VAL A 229 3.37 12.02 -11.91
C VAL A 229 2.73 13.02 -12.87
N ALA A 230 2.64 12.71 -14.16
CA ALA A 230 1.95 13.55 -15.14
C ALA A 230 0.46 13.71 -14.81
N GLY A 231 -0.22 12.62 -14.46
CA GLY A 231 -1.62 12.65 -14.04
C GLY A 231 -1.83 13.47 -12.76
N LEU A 232 -0.97 13.29 -11.76
CA LEU A 232 -1.02 14.05 -10.51
C LEU A 232 -0.79 15.54 -10.75
N ARG A 233 0.23 15.92 -11.54
CA ARG A 233 0.49 17.33 -11.89
C ARG A 233 -0.69 17.98 -12.61
N SER A 234 -1.37 17.23 -13.48
CA SER A 234 -2.61 17.68 -14.13
C SER A 234 -3.70 17.94 -13.09
N SER A 235 -3.96 17.00 -12.17
CA SER A 235 -4.91 17.19 -11.07
C SER A 235 -4.57 18.40 -10.19
N CYS A 236 -3.29 18.58 -9.83
CA CYS A 236 -2.83 19.75 -9.09
C CYS A 236 -3.10 21.06 -9.84
N THR A 237 -2.94 21.08 -11.16
CA THR A 237 -3.25 22.26 -12.00
C THR A 237 -4.73 22.63 -11.90
N TYR A 238 -5.64 21.65 -12.01
CA TYR A 238 -7.08 21.88 -11.86
C TYR A 238 -7.48 22.33 -10.45
N ALA A 239 -6.80 21.84 -9.41
CA ALA A 239 -7.00 22.28 -8.03
C ALA A 239 -6.30 23.61 -7.70
N GLY A 240 -5.51 24.16 -8.64
CA GLY A 240 -4.70 25.36 -8.41
C GLY A 240 -3.63 25.16 -7.34
N ALA A 241 -3.04 23.97 -7.22
CA ALA A 241 -2.02 23.61 -6.25
C ALA A 241 -0.64 23.42 -6.90
N SER A 242 0.40 24.01 -6.30
CA SER A 242 1.81 23.84 -6.68
C SER A 242 2.57 22.89 -5.75
N THR A 243 1.98 22.57 -4.60
CA THR A 243 2.54 21.62 -3.63
C THR A 243 1.47 20.63 -3.16
N ILE A 244 1.89 19.52 -2.54
CA ILE A 244 0.96 18.55 -1.94
C ILE A 244 0.18 19.18 -0.78
N ALA A 245 0.80 20.05 0.01
CA ALA A 245 0.12 20.78 1.08
C ALA A 245 -0.98 21.70 0.53
N GLU A 246 -0.71 22.41 -0.57
CA GLU A 246 -1.75 23.21 -1.24
C GLU A 246 -2.85 22.32 -1.85
N LEU A 247 -2.52 21.12 -2.31
CA LEU A 247 -3.53 20.17 -2.79
C LEU A 247 -4.46 19.72 -1.65
N HIS A 248 -3.91 19.43 -0.46
CA HIS A 248 -4.69 19.11 0.74
C HIS A 248 -5.66 20.23 1.11
N GLU A 249 -5.21 21.48 1.02
CA GLU A 249 -6.00 22.65 1.40
C GLU A 249 -7.07 23.02 0.34
N ARG A 250 -6.72 22.95 -0.94
CA ARG A 250 -7.52 23.53 -2.03
C ARG A 250 -8.42 22.53 -2.74
N ALA A 251 -8.12 21.22 -2.68
CA ALA A 251 -8.90 20.23 -3.38
C ALA A 251 -10.34 20.16 -2.84
N VAL A 252 -11.32 20.22 -3.74
CA VAL A 252 -12.73 19.98 -3.42
C VAL A 252 -13.09 18.61 -3.99
N VAL A 253 -13.46 17.68 -3.11
CA VAL A 253 -13.88 16.32 -3.49
C VAL A 253 -15.38 16.18 -3.29
N GLY A 254 -16.07 15.72 -4.34
CA GLY A 254 -17.51 15.43 -4.32
C GLY A 254 -17.81 13.94 -4.39
N VAL A 255 -18.97 13.55 -3.87
CA VAL A 255 -19.50 12.19 -4.05
C VAL A 255 -20.10 12.07 -5.44
N GLN A 256 -19.75 11.00 -6.15
CA GLN A 256 -20.32 10.68 -7.46
C GLN A 256 -21.21 9.45 -7.37
N SER A 257 -22.35 9.50 -8.05
CA SER A 257 -23.15 8.30 -8.34
C SER A 257 -22.45 7.46 -9.43
N HIS A 258 -22.97 6.26 -9.70
CA HIS A 258 -22.47 5.46 -10.83
C HIS A 258 -22.59 6.21 -12.16
N ALA A 259 -23.71 6.90 -12.38
CA ALA A 259 -23.93 7.71 -13.58
C ALA A 259 -22.90 8.86 -13.70
N GLY A 260 -22.59 9.55 -12.60
CA GLY A 260 -21.57 10.60 -12.61
C GLY A 260 -20.14 10.07 -12.86
N TYR A 261 -19.85 8.84 -12.40
CA TYR A 261 -18.59 8.19 -12.74
C TYR A 261 -18.51 7.79 -14.21
N ASP A 262 -19.62 7.28 -14.77
CA ASP A 262 -19.70 6.90 -16.19
C ASP A 262 -19.70 8.11 -17.13
N GLU A 263 -20.26 9.25 -16.72
CA GLU A 263 -20.17 10.53 -17.45
C GLU A 263 -18.72 10.94 -17.71
N GLY A 264 -17.80 10.67 -16.77
CA GLY A 264 -16.38 10.98 -16.91
C GLY A 264 -15.58 9.97 -17.75
N ARG A 265 -16.19 8.87 -18.21
CA ARG A 265 -15.49 7.85 -19.02
C ARG A 265 -15.47 8.26 -20.50
N PRO A 266 -14.41 7.91 -21.24
CA PRO A 266 -14.37 8.16 -22.68
C PRO A 266 -15.45 7.34 -23.40
N LEU A 267 -16.13 7.96 -24.36
CA LEU A 267 -17.06 7.30 -25.28
C LEU A 267 -16.32 6.98 -26.58
N GLY A 268 -16.14 5.70 -26.90
CA GLY A 268 -15.41 5.24 -28.09
C GLY A 268 -16.19 5.34 -29.40
N THR A 269 -17.50 5.55 -29.31
CA THR A 269 -18.41 5.76 -30.45
C THR A 269 -19.26 6.98 -30.15
N SER A 270 -19.26 7.93 -31.09
CA SER A 270 -20.11 9.13 -31.04
C SER A 270 -21.57 8.77 -31.32
N TRP A 271 -22.48 9.69 -31.02
CA TRP A 271 -23.92 9.59 -31.29
C TRP A 271 -24.24 9.58 -32.80
#